data_AF-A0A7J9MHK0-F1
#
_entry.id   AF-A0A7J9MHK0-F1
#
_cell.length_a   1.000
_cell.length_b   1.000
_cell.length_c   1.000
_cell.angle_alpha   90.00
_cell.angle_beta   90.00
_cell.angle_gamma   90.00
#
_symmetry.space_group_name_H-M   'P 1'
#
loop_
_entity.id
_entity.type
_entity.pdbx_description
1 polymer ?
#
loop_
_entity_poly.entity_id
_entity_poly.type
_entity_poly.pdbx_seq_one_letter_code
_entity_poly.pdbx_strand_id
1 'polypeptide(L)'
;ANPFARIASYKVSSDKEKIDKSVGVSKKSLLDAMKKATSDKVDVKIVSLRTNTLSNLSSYLYDPVHMRGDLAMKENIVVCTSSGNHGDCCYTLSGGLAP
;
A
#
# COMPACT_ATOMS: atom_id res chain seq x y z
N ALA A 1 -10.44 -11.74 -12.08
CA ALA A 1 -9.74 -10.61 -12.72
C ALA A 1 -10.57 -10.16 -13.93
N ASN A 2 -10.70 -8.85 -14.14
CA ASN A 2 -11.41 -8.33 -15.31
C ASN A 2 -10.41 -8.17 -16.48
N PRO A 3 -10.48 -9.00 -17.54
CA PRO A 3 -9.53 -8.94 -18.65
C PRO A 3 -9.66 -7.66 -19.50
N PHE A 4 -10.75 -6.90 -19.36
CA PHE A 4 -10.98 -5.66 -20.09
C PHE A 4 -10.61 -4.41 -19.28
N ALA A 5 -10.20 -4.57 -18.02
CA ALA A 5 -9.77 -3.45 -17.20
C ALA A 5 -8.47 -2.85 -17.75
N ARG A 6 -8.40 -1.50 -17.76
CA ARG A 6 -7.16 -0.79 -18.08
C ARG A 6 -6.25 -0.76 -16.87
N ILE A 7 -4.95 -0.95 -17.08
CA ILE A 7 -3.95 -1.01 -16.02
C ILE A 7 -3.06 0.24 -16.10
N ALA A 8 -3.01 1.00 -15.01
CA ALA A 8 -2.01 2.05 -14.79
C ALA A 8 -0.98 1.54 -13.77
N SER A 9 0.29 1.47 -14.18
CA SER A 9 1.37 0.96 -13.33
C SER A 9 2.20 2.09 -12.73
N TYR A 10 2.31 2.10 -11.40
CA TYR A 10 3.09 3.08 -10.65
C TYR A 10 4.27 2.38 -9.98
N LYS A 11 5.49 2.55 -10.53
CA LYS A 11 6.70 1.95 -9.97
C LYS A 11 7.14 2.72 -8.72
N VAL A 12 7.18 2.04 -7.59
CA VAL A 12 7.57 2.61 -6.28
C VAL A 12 8.86 2.04 -5.72
N SER A 13 9.34 0.93 -6.27
CA SER A 13 10.58 0.26 -5.88
C SER A 13 11.74 0.68 -6.79
N SER A 14 12.93 0.77 -6.22
CA SER A 14 14.16 1.11 -6.95
C SER A 14 15.28 0.16 -6.55
N ASP A 15 16.07 -0.29 -7.54
CA ASP A 15 17.17 -1.26 -7.35
C ASP A 15 18.29 -0.74 -6.43
N LYS A 16 18.25 0.56 -6.08
CA LYS A 16 19.21 1.23 -5.21
C LYS A 16 18.94 1.03 -3.72
N GLU A 17 17.71 0.72 -3.32
CA GLU A 17 17.36 0.46 -1.91
C GLU A 17 17.32 -1.06 -1.67
N LYS A 18 18.49 -1.70 -1.55
CA LYS A 18 18.57 -3.10 -1.10
C LYS A 18 18.73 -3.12 0.41
N ILE A 19 17.72 -3.61 1.12
CA ILE A 19 17.81 -3.95 2.55
C ILE A 19 17.79 -5.47 2.61
N ASP A 20 18.90 -6.10 3.03
CA ASP A 20 19.01 -7.55 3.25
C ASP A 20 18.34 -8.40 2.15
N LYS A 21 18.77 -8.22 0.89
CA LYS A 21 18.27 -8.95 -0.30
C LYS A 21 16.82 -8.66 -0.70
N SER A 22 16.10 -7.78 0.01
CA SER A 22 14.78 -7.28 -0.37
C SER A 22 14.87 -5.94 -1.09
N VAL A 23 13.97 -5.73 -2.07
CA VAL A 23 13.82 -4.41 -2.72
C VAL A 23 12.99 -3.52 -1.79
N GLY A 24 13.64 -2.52 -1.21
CA GLY A 24 13.03 -1.51 -0.37
C GLY A 24 12.13 -0.58 -1.18
N VAL A 25 11.10 -0.07 -0.51
CA VAL A 25 10.23 0.99 -1.01
C VAL A 25 10.25 2.11 0.01
N SER A 26 10.83 3.26 -0.36
CA SER A 26 10.72 4.46 0.46
C SER A 26 9.26 4.88 0.66
N LYS A 27 8.91 5.30 1.89
CA LYS A 27 7.57 5.81 2.24
C LYS A 27 7.13 6.95 1.31
N LYS A 28 8.07 7.83 0.96
CA LYS A 28 7.81 8.97 0.06
C LYS A 28 7.40 8.53 -1.33
N SER A 29 8.11 7.57 -1.92
CA SER A 29 7.77 7.07 -3.27
C SER A 29 6.38 6.44 -3.30
N LEU A 30 6.01 5.68 -2.28
CA LEU A 30 4.67 5.10 -2.16
C LEU A 30 3.58 6.18 -2.02
N LEU A 31 3.79 7.19 -1.16
CA LEU A 31 2.85 8.30 -1.01
C LEU A 31 2.64 9.08 -2.30
N ASP A 32 3.72 9.37 -3.03
CA ASP A 32 3.68 10.12 -4.29
C ASP A 32 2.95 9.33 -5.36
N ALA A 33 3.21 8.01 -5.47
CA ALA A 33 2.51 7.12 -6.39
C ALA A 33 1.01 7.01 -6.06
N MET A 34 0.64 6.84 -4.79
CA MET A 34 -0.77 6.78 -4.41
C MET A 34 -1.51 8.10 -4.66
N LYS A 35 -0.84 9.24 -4.42
CA LYS A 35 -1.38 10.57 -4.75
C LYS A 35 -1.57 10.72 -6.27
N LYS A 36 -0.59 10.29 -7.06
CA LYS A 36 -0.67 10.34 -8.51
C LYS A 36 -1.81 9.46 -9.05
N ALA A 37 -1.95 8.24 -8.53
CA ALA A 37 -3.05 7.35 -8.87
C ALA A 37 -4.44 7.95 -8.55
N THR A 38 -4.58 8.64 -7.41
CA THR A 38 -5.82 9.41 -7.13
C THR A 38 -6.04 10.49 -8.19
N SER A 39 -5.02 11.30 -8.45
CA SER A 39 -5.10 12.41 -9.41
C SER A 39 -5.40 11.95 -10.84
N ASP A 40 -4.96 10.75 -11.20
CA ASP A 40 -5.24 10.11 -12.48
C ASP A 40 -6.63 9.47 -12.55
N LYS A 41 -7.43 9.57 -11.46
CA LYS A 41 -8.81 9.09 -11.33
C LYS A 41 -8.98 7.60 -11.60
N VAL A 42 -8.09 6.78 -11.04
CA VAL A 42 -8.24 5.32 -11.08
C VAL A 42 -9.44 4.87 -10.25
N ASP A 43 -10.13 3.80 -10.67
CA ASP A 43 -11.28 3.26 -9.93
C ASP A 43 -10.86 2.37 -8.74
N VAL A 44 -9.75 1.64 -8.91
CA VAL A 44 -9.23 0.68 -7.91
C VAL A 44 -7.71 0.80 -7.83
N LYS A 45 -7.17 0.78 -6.60
CA LYS A 45 -5.75 0.70 -6.33
C LYS A 45 -5.42 -0.64 -5.70
N ILE A 46 -4.43 -1.33 -6.25
CA ILE A 46 -3.94 -2.59 -5.70
C ILE A 46 -2.51 -2.34 -5.20
N VAL A 47 -2.29 -2.55 -3.90
CA VAL A 47 -1.01 -2.32 -3.24
C VAL A 47 -0.56 -3.60 -2.54
N SER A 48 0.41 -4.29 -3.13
CA SER A 48 0.98 -5.54 -2.60
C SER A 48 2.31 -5.26 -1.87
N LEU A 49 2.26 -4.41 -0.84
CA LEU A 49 3.44 -4.02 -0.06
C LEU A 49 3.17 -4.19 1.43
N ARG A 50 4.18 -4.64 2.17
CA ARG A 50 4.21 -4.57 3.63
C ARG A 50 4.61 -3.16 4.05
N THR A 51 3.74 -2.45 4.74
CA THR A 51 4.00 -1.07 5.18
C THR A 51 4.03 -0.91 6.71
N ASN A 52 3.57 -1.92 7.46
CA ASN A 52 3.64 -1.96 8.91
C ASN A 52 4.87 -2.76 9.38
N THR A 53 5.80 -2.06 10.02
CA THR A 53 6.98 -2.66 10.64
C THR A 53 6.90 -2.73 12.17
N LEU A 54 5.92 -2.06 12.80
CA LEU A 54 5.79 -2.00 14.26
C LEU A 54 4.33 -2.07 14.70
N SER A 55 4.04 -2.97 15.64
CA SER A 55 2.76 -3.22 16.31
C SER A 55 2.39 -2.14 17.34
N ASN A 56 2.73 -0.88 17.10
CA ASN A 56 2.34 0.24 17.96
C ASN A 56 1.26 1.07 17.27
N LEU A 57 0.20 1.42 17.99
CA LEU A 57 -0.94 2.21 17.47
C LEU A 57 -0.52 3.48 16.71
N SER A 58 0.58 4.11 17.14
CA SER A 58 1.18 5.28 16.47
C SER A 58 1.63 4.99 15.03
N SER A 59 2.07 3.76 14.74
CA SER A 59 2.55 3.38 13.40
C SER A 59 1.44 3.42 12.35
N TYR A 60 0.18 3.24 12.75
CA TYR A 60 -0.98 3.28 11.88
C TYR A 60 -1.22 4.68 11.28
N LEU A 61 -1.10 5.75 12.08
CA LEU A 61 -1.25 7.13 11.61
C LEU A 61 -0.14 7.54 10.62
N TYR A 62 1.01 6.89 10.70
CA TYR A 62 2.14 7.11 9.79
C TYR A 62 2.25 6.05 8.69
N ASP A 63 1.24 5.16 8.58
CA ASP A 63 1.18 4.18 7.51
C ASP A 63 0.72 4.88 6.21
N PRO A 64 1.54 4.85 5.15
CA PRO A 64 1.24 5.58 3.92
C PRO A 64 0.01 5.02 3.20
N VAL A 65 -0.27 3.72 3.35
CA VAL A 65 -1.40 3.06 2.70
C VAL A 65 -2.69 3.39 3.42
N HIS A 66 -2.69 3.42 4.75
CA HIS A 66 -3.82 3.90 5.54
C HIS A 66 -4.14 5.37 5.23
N MET A 67 -3.16 6.27 5.38
CA MET A 67 -3.36 7.72 5.19
C MET A 67 -3.90 8.07 3.79
N ARG A 68 -3.38 7.41 2.74
CA ARG A 68 -3.84 7.64 1.36
C ARG A 68 -5.05 6.79 1.00
N GLY A 69 -5.26 5.67 1.67
CA GLY A 69 -6.43 4.82 1.52
C GLY A 69 -7.70 5.53 1.98
N ASP A 70 -7.65 6.15 3.16
CA ASP A 70 -8.77 6.93 3.69
C ASP A 70 -9.17 8.09 2.76
N LEU A 71 -8.17 8.79 2.20
CA LEU A 71 -8.42 9.86 1.23
C LEU A 71 -9.00 9.30 -0.09
N ALA A 72 -8.48 8.17 -0.56
CA ALA A 72 -8.97 7.51 -1.77
C ALA A 72 -10.43 7.06 -1.61
N MET A 73 -10.84 6.57 -0.43
CA MET A 73 -12.22 6.21 -0.13
C MET A 73 -13.16 7.42 -0.23
N LYS A 74 -12.73 8.61 0.20
CA LYS A 74 -13.51 9.86 0.04
C LYS A 74 -13.73 10.24 -1.43
N GLU A 75 -12.88 9.74 -2.32
CA GLU A 75 -12.99 9.93 -3.78
C GLU A 75 -13.64 8.73 -4.48
N ASN A 76 -14.27 7.80 -3.74
CA ASN A 76 -14.87 6.56 -4.23
C ASN A 76 -13.89 5.58 -4.90
N ILE A 77 -12.61 5.63 -4.52
CA ILE A 77 -11.57 4.74 -5.02
C ILE A 77 -11.32 3.64 -3.99
N VAL A 78 -11.48 2.37 -4.40
CA VAL A 78 -11.22 1.22 -3.52
C VAL A 78 -9.72 0.93 -3.47
N VAL A 79 -9.16 0.73 -2.27
CA VAL A 79 -7.77 0.30 -2.08
C VAL A 79 -7.74 -1.13 -1.57
N CYS A 80 -7.15 -2.03 -2.35
CA CYS A 80 -6.94 -3.42 -2.01
C CYS A 80 -5.49 -3.63 -1.58
N THR A 81 -5.28 -4.21 -0.41
CA THR A 81 -3.95 -4.47 0.17
C THR A 81 -3.76 -5.97 0.43
N SER A 82 -2.50 -6.41 0.40
CA SER A 82 -2.17 -7.78 0.80
C SER A 82 -2.02 -7.90 2.31
N SER A 83 -2.63 -8.92 2.92
CA SER A 83 -2.51 -9.27 4.34
C SER A 83 -1.11 -9.63 4.81
N GLY A 84 -0.17 -9.87 3.90
CA GLY A 84 1.19 -10.34 4.20
C GLY A 84 1.27 -11.86 4.34
N ASN A 85 2.51 -12.33 4.44
CA ASN A 85 2.85 -13.76 4.41
C ASN A 85 3.42 -14.27 5.74
N HIS A 86 3.15 -13.61 6.87
CA HIS A 86 3.65 -13.98 8.21
C HIS A 86 2.68 -14.88 8.97
N GLY A 87 1.88 -15.69 8.25
CA GLY A 87 0.72 -16.40 8.79
C GLY A 87 0.99 -17.42 9.90
N ASP A 88 -0.11 -18.11 10.24
CA ASP A 88 -0.39 -19.10 11.28
C ASP A 88 -0.45 -18.59 12.73
N CYS A 89 0.18 -17.46 13.04
CA CYS A 89 0.06 -16.81 14.35
C CYS A 89 -0.95 -15.65 14.35
N CYS A 90 -1.62 -15.43 15.49
CA CYS A 90 -2.43 -14.23 15.71
C CYS A 90 -1.59 -12.95 15.58
N TYR A 91 -2.23 -11.84 15.18
CA TYR A 91 -1.63 -10.50 15.10
C TYR A 91 -0.48 -10.34 14.09
N THR A 92 -0.52 -11.12 13.00
CA THR A 92 0.51 -11.13 11.93
C THR A 92 0.12 -10.36 10.66
N LEU A 93 -1.09 -9.78 10.63
CA LEU A 93 -1.60 -9.03 9.50
C LEU A 93 -0.72 -7.81 9.17
N SER A 94 -0.38 -7.68 7.90
CA SER A 94 0.20 -6.48 7.32
C SER A 94 -0.78 -5.79 6.38
N GLY A 95 -0.85 -4.45 6.44
CA GLY A 95 -1.61 -3.67 5.47
C GLY A 95 -3.14 -3.67 5.64
N GLY A 96 -3.65 -4.13 6.78
CA GLY A 96 -5.07 -3.99 7.13
C GLY A 96 -5.38 -2.62 7.71
N LEU A 97 -6.47 -1.99 7.24
CA LEU A 97 -7.22 -1.03 8.05
C LEU A 97 -7.68 -1.83 9.28
N ALA A 98 -7.16 -1.52 10.48
CA ALA A 98 -7.72 -2.08 11.68
C ALA A 98 -9.20 -1.64 11.77
N PRO A 99 -10.14 -2.51 12.16
CA PRO A 99 -11.52 -2.10 12.41
C PRO A 99 -11.60 -1.00 13.46
#